data_AF-A0A1V6M1A8-F1
#
_entry.id   AF-A0A1V6M1A8-F1
#
_cell.length_a   1.000
_cell.length_b   1.000
_cell.length_c   1.000
_cell.angle_alpha   90.00
_cell.angle_beta   90.00
_cell.angle_gamma   90.00
#
_symmetry.space_group_name_H-M   'P 1'
#
loop_
_entity.id
_entity.type
_entity.pdbx_description
1 polymer ?
#
loop_
_entity_poly.entity_id
_entity_poly.type
_entity_poly.pdbx_seq_one_letter_code
_entity_poly.pdbx_strand_id
1 'polypeptide(L)'
;EKISEQLTDEHHKMAVQSDKAVIDFFHEQIDRIEKAVLKEVKIRYPYEELLIVPGIGKILGITIMLETGDINRFPTVSEYSSYCRCVSSKKVSNGKKKGEGNKKNGNKYLAWAYVEAANFMRRYSEPARSWYQRKATKTNQIVAIKALSNKIARACYFIIKDQTPFDPKKLFH
;
A
#
# COMPACT_ATOMS: atom_id res chain seq x y z
N GLU A 1 -23.00 17.54 -9.03
CA GLU A 1 -23.84 18.72 -9.28
C GLU A 1 -23.34 19.97 -8.56
N LYS A 2 -23.13 19.96 -7.24
CA LYS A 2 -22.82 21.20 -6.49
C LYS A 2 -21.53 21.97 -6.84
N ILE A 3 -20.52 21.34 -7.47
CA ILE A 3 -19.24 22.03 -7.76
C ILE A 3 -19.35 22.95 -8.99
N SER A 4 -20.08 22.53 -10.03
CA SER A 4 -20.26 23.35 -11.24
C SER A 4 -21.13 24.59 -10.98
N GLU A 5 -22.01 24.54 -9.98
CA GLU A 5 -22.84 25.67 -9.54
C GLU A 5 -22.05 26.76 -8.81
N GLN A 6 -20.85 26.43 -8.31
CA GLN A 6 -19.96 27.37 -7.61
C GLN A 6 -19.00 28.11 -8.57
N LEU A 7 -18.98 27.71 -9.84
CA LEU A 7 -18.14 28.32 -10.87
C LEU A 7 -18.95 29.36 -11.64
N THR A 8 -18.39 30.55 -11.84
CA THR A 8 -19.04 31.64 -12.57
C THR A 8 -18.73 31.63 -14.06
N ASP A 9 -17.58 31.07 -14.45
CA ASP A 9 -17.12 30.99 -15.84
C ASP A 9 -17.64 29.74 -16.56
N GLU A 10 -18.24 29.93 -17.74
CA GLU A 10 -18.85 28.85 -18.53
C GLU A 10 -17.84 27.84 -19.08
N HIS A 11 -16.63 28.28 -19.45
CA HIS A 11 -15.58 27.37 -19.92
C HIS A 11 -15.08 26.47 -18.79
N HIS A 12 -14.94 27.02 -17.57
CA HIS A 12 -14.61 26.23 -16.39
C HIS A 12 -15.70 25.22 -16.04
N LYS A 13 -16.99 25.59 -16.14
CA LYS A 13 -18.10 24.65 -15.93
C LYS A 13 -18.04 23.48 -16.92
N MET A 14 -17.84 23.78 -18.21
CA MET A 14 -17.76 22.77 -19.25
C MET A 14 -16.58 21.81 -19.02
N ALA A 15 -15.41 22.32 -18.63
CA ALA A 15 -14.24 21.50 -18.31
C ALA A 15 -14.51 20.56 -17.12
N VAL A 16 -15.04 21.08 -16.02
CA VAL A 16 -15.34 20.28 -14.82
C VAL A 16 -16.42 19.22 -15.10
N GLN A 17 -17.44 19.55 -15.89
CA GLN A 17 -18.47 18.58 -16.28
C GLN A 17 -17.89 17.44 -17.13
N SER A 18 -16.98 17.77 -18.06
CA SER A 18 -16.31 16.80 -18.91
C SER A 18 -15.42 15.87 -18.08
N ASP A 19 -14.59 16.42 -17.19
CA ASP A 19 -13.73 15.64 -16.29
C ASP A 19 -14.56 14.75 -15.36
N LYS A 20 -15.66 15.28 -14.81
CA LYS A 20 -16.57 14.50 -13.96
C LYS A 20 -17.15 13.31 -14.73
N ALA A 21 -17.62 13.51 -15.96
CA ALA A 21 -18.18 12.43 -16.76
C ALA A 21 -17.15 11.30 -16.98
N VAL A 22 -15.89 11.65 -17.22
CA VAL A 22 -14.79 10.69 -17.34
C VAL A 22 -14.52 9.95 -16.02
N ILE A 23 -14.50 10.67 -14.89
CA ILE A 23 -14.33 10.07 -13.56
C ILE A 23 -15.45 9.09 -13.24
N ASP A 24 -16.71 9.46 -13.49
CA ASP A 24 -17.86 8.60 -13.24
C ASP A 24 -17.81 7.34 -14.11
N PHE A 25 -17.46 7.48 -15.39
CA PHE A 25 -17.28 6.34 -16.29
C PHE A 25 -16.22 5.38 -15.76
N PHE A 26 -15.05 5.89 -15.34
CA PHE A 26 -14.00 5.03 -14.79
C PHE A 26 -14.41 4.37 -13.46
N HIS A 27 -15.17 5.06 -12.60
CA HIS A 27 -15.71 4.43 -11.39
C HIS A 27 -16.62 3.24 -11.74
N GLU A 28 -17.51 3.39 -12.72
CA GLU A 28 -18.38 2.28 -13.15
C GLU A 28 -17.55 1.08 -13.67
N GLN A 29 -16.53 1.34 -14.48
CA GLN A 29 -15.66 0.28 -14.99
C GLN A 29 -14.86 -0.41 -13.87
N ILE A 30 -14.34 0.36 -12.91
CA ILE A 30 -13.64 -0.17 -11.72
C ILE A 30 -14.60 -1.06 -10.93
N ASP A 31 -15.80 -0.58 -10.59
CA ASP A 31 -16.78 -1.35 -9.83
C ASP A 31 -17.16 -2.66 -10.52
N ARG A 32 -17.31 -2.64 -11.86
CA ARG A 32 -17.59 -3.83 -12.65
C ARG A 32 -16.45 -4.85 -12.56
N ILE A 33 -15.21 -4.40 -12.68
CA ILE A 33 -14.02 -5.26 -12.60
C ILE A 33 -13.85 -5.80 -11.18
N GLU A 34 -13.99 -4.96 -10.15
CA GLU A 34 -13.88 -5.38 -8.75
C GLU A 34 -14.92 -6.45 -8.41
N LYS A 35 -16.17 -6.27 -8.84
CA LYS A 35 -17.22 -7.30 -8.66
C LYS A 35 -16.87 -8.62 -9.33
N ALA A 36 -16.31 -8.59 -10.53
CA ALA A 36 -15.87 -9.80 -11.23
C ALA A 36 -14.73 -10.49 -10.46
N VAL A 37 -13.70 -9.73 -10.03
CA VAL A 37 -12.58 -10.26 -9.25
C VAL A 37 -13.06 -10.88 -7.94
N LEU A 38 -13.94 -10.19 -7.20
CA LEU A 38 -14.46 -10.67 -5.92
C LEU A 38 -15.37 -11.90 -6.04
N LYS A 39 -15.94 -12.16 -7.22
CA LYS A 39 -16.70 -13.38 -7.51
C LYS A 39 -15.78 -14.58 -7.71
N GLU A 40 -14.68 -14.39 -8.42
CA GLU A 40 -13.72 -15.45 -8.77
C GLU A 40 -12.75 -15.77 -7.63
N VAL A 41 -12.33 -14.76 -6.86
CA VAL A 41 -11.29 -14.89 -5.85
C VAL A 41 -11.79 -14.49 -4.48
N LYS A 42 -11.79 -15.46 -3.57
CA LYS A 42 -11.98 -15.22 -2.13
C LYS A 42 -10.63 -15.17 -1.44
N ILE A 43 -10.46 -14.20 -0.54
CA ILE A 43 -9.32 -14.16 0.36
C ILE A 43 -9.37 -15.40 1.27
N ARG A 44 -8.23 -16.04 1.49
CA ARG A 44 -8.12 -17.29 2.25
C ARG A 44 -7.32 -17.05 3.52
N TYR A 45 -7.59 -17.83 4.55
CA TYR A 45 -6.71 -17.91 5.70
C TYR A 45 -5.26 -18.22 5.25
N PRO A 46 -4.23 -17.55 5.82
CA PRO A 46 -4.30 -16.54 6.88
C PRO A 46 -4.36 -15.08 6.38
N TYR A 47 -4.58 -14.84 5.10
CA TYR A 47 -4.58 -13.51 4.51
C TYR A 47 -5.82 -12.68 4.85
N GLU A 48 -6.91 -13.32 5.28
CA GLU A 48 -8.12 -12.61 5.74
C GLU A 48 -7.85 -11.69 6.93
N GLU A 49 -6.91 -12.07 7.80
CA GLU A 49 -6.46 -11.27 8.95
C GLU A 49 -5.82 -9.94 8.54
N LEU A 50 -5.34 -9.83 7.29
CA LEU A 50 -4.78 -8.58 6.78
C LEU A 50 -5.84 -7.47 6.65
N LEU A 51 -7.13 -7.81 6.54
CA LEU A 51 -8.20 -6.82 6.40
C LEU A 51 -8.40 -5.99 7.68
N ILE A 52 -7.86 -6.44 8.81
CA ILE A 52 -7.85 -5.70 10.08
C ILE A 52 -6.82 -4.57 10.04
N VAL A 53 -5.79 -4.68 9.21
CA VAL A 53 -4.73 -3.66 9.08
C VAL A 53 -5.31 -2.42 8.39
N PRO A 54 -5.32 -1.24 9.05
CA PRO A 54 -5.90 -0.05 8.47
C PRO A 54 -5.26 0.29 7.13
N GLY A 55 -6.08 0.42 6.09
CA GLY A 55 -5.65 0.71 4.72
C GLY A 55 -5.48 -0.51 3.82
N ILE A 56 -5.62 -1.74 4.32
CA ILE A 56 -5.71 -2.93 3.46
C ILE A 56 -7.19 -3.27 3.24
N GLY A 57 -7.68 -2.98 2.03
CA GLY A 57 -9.00 -3.43 1.56
C GLY A 57 -8.96 -4.80 0.89
N LYS A 58 -10.13 -5.32 0.47
CA LYS A 58 -10.26 -6.65 -0.13
C LYS A 58 -9.36 -6.86 -1.36
N ILE A 59 -9.34 -5.90 -2.29
CA ILE A 59 -8.51 -5.99 -3.50
C ILE A 59 -7.02 -6.01 -3.15
N LEU A 60 -6.57 -5.17 -2.20
CA LEU A 60 -5.19 -5.19 -1.73
C LEU A 60 -4.85 -6.48 -0.99
N GLY A 61 -5.75 -7.00 -0.16
CA GLY A 61 -5.59 -8.28 0.52
C GLY A 61 -5.47 -9.46 -0.46
N ILE A 62 -6.32 -9.50 -1.48
CA ILE A 62 -6.23 -10.49 -2.58
C ILE A 62 -4.92 -10.34 -3.35
N THR A 63 -4.52 -9.11 -3.68
CA THR A 63 -3.25 -8.84 -4.36
C THR A 63 -2.07 -9.35 -3.52
N ILE A 64 -2.06 -9.06 -2.21
CA ILE A 64 -1.01 -9.54 -1.30
C ILE A 64 -1.01 -11.06 -1.24
N MET A 65 -2.18 -11.70 -1.14
CA MET A 65 -2.31 -13.15 -1.11
C MET A 65 -1.76 -13.82 -2.37
N LEU A 66 -2.21 -13.39 -3.55
CA LEU A 66 -1.82 -14.00 -4.83
C LEU A 66 -0.35 -13.78 -5.15
N GLU A 67 0.19 -12.59 -4.88
CA GLU A 67 1.58 -12.25 -5.20
C GLU A 67 2.59 -12.79 -4.18
N THR A 68 2.15 -12.97 -2.93
CA THR A 68 2.95 -13.62 -1.88
C THR A 68 2.98 -15.12 -2.08
N GLY A 69 1.84 -15.77 -2.32
CA GLY A 69 1.74 -17.23 -2.37
C GLY A 69 2.05 -17.86 -1.01
N ASP A 70 2.86 -18.91 -0.98
CA ASP A 70 3.32 -19.48 0.29
C ASP A 70 4.31 -18.52 1.00
N ILE A 71 3.94 -18.06 2.20
CA ILE A 71 4.76 -17.17 3.02
C ILE A 71 6.07 -17.84 3.47
N ASN A 72 6.09 -19.18 3.57
CA ASN A 72 7.25 -19.92 4.07
C ASN A 72 8.43 -19.90 3.10
N ARG A 73 8.23 -19.51 1.84
CA ARG A 73 9.31 -19.22 0.90
C ARG A 73 10.21 -18.06 1.34
N PHE A 74 9.76 -17.27 2.33
CA PHE A 74 10.53 -16.21 2.97
C PHE A 74 10.90 -16.63 4.41
N PRO A 75 12.13 -17.12 4.64
CA PRO A 75 12.63 -17.44 5.97
C PRO A 75 12.56 -16.25 6.93
N THR A 76 12.89 -15.05 6.43
CA THR A 76 12.95 -13.83 7.23
C THR A 76 12.02 -12.72 6.72
N VAL A 77 11.55 -11.88 7.65
CA VAL A 77 10.77 -10.67 7.35
C VAL A 77 11.53 -9.69 6.43
N SER A 78 12.87 -9.69 6.53
CA SER A 78 13.73 -8.84 5.70
C SER A 78 13.67 -9.26 4.23
N GLU A 79 13.69 -10.57 3.97
CA GLU A 79 13.54 -11.11 2.62
C GLU A 79 12.18 -10.82 2.03
N TYR A 80 11.10 -11.00 2.81
CA TYR A 80 9.76 -10.63 2.38
C TYR A 80 9.66 -9.15 2.03
N SER A 81 10.14 -8.28 2.92
CA SER A 81 10.10 -6.84 2.68
C SER A 81 10.97 -6.40 1.50
N SER A 82 12.08 -7.09 1.25
CA SER A 82 12.93 -6.90 0.07
C SER A 82 12.20 -7.29 -1.19
N TYR A 83 11.53 -8.45 -1.19
CA TYR A 83 10.71 -8.92 -2.29
C TYR A 83 9.55 -7.95 -2.59
N CYS A 84 8.92 -7.37 -1.58
CA CYS A 84 7.89 -6.34 -1.72
C CYS A 84 8.42 -4.97 -2.19
N ARG A 85 9.74 -4.82 -2.40
CA ARG A 85 10.43 -3.56 -2.72
C ARG A 85 10.15 -2.45 -1.69
N CYS A 86 9.93 -2.80 -0.43
CA CYS A 86 9.65 -1.83 0.64
C CYS A 86 10.92 -1.35 1.36
N VAL A 87 12.06 -2.01 1.17
CA VAL A 87 13.37 -1.62 1.72
C VAL A 87 14.31 -1.09 0.65
N SER A 88 15.28 -0.28 1.06
CA SER A 88 16.37 0.17 0.19
C SER A 88 17.36 -0.96 -0.06
N SER A 89 17.74 -1.19 -1.33
CA SER A 89 18.84 -2.09 -1.65
C SER A 89 20.19 -1.38 -1.42
N LYS A 90 20.98 -1.86 -0.45
CA LYS A 90 22.33 -1.37 -0.19
C LYS A 90 23.31 -2.54 -0.22
N LYS A 91 24.39 -2.41 -0.97
CA LYS A 91 25.55 -3.31 -0.89
C LYS A 91 26.54 -2.68 0.09
N VAL A 92 26.82 -3.36 1.19
CA VAL A 92 27.75 -2.90 2.23
C VAL A 92 28.86 -3.93 2.38
N SER A 93 30.11 -3.49 2.44
CA SER A 93 31.27 -4.33 2.75
C SER A 93 32.25 -3.54 3.60
N ASN A 94 32.82 -4.21 4.60
CA ASN A 94 33.68 -3.61 5.63
C ASN A 94 33.09 -2.31 6.23
N GLY A 95 31.81 -2.35 6.59
CA GLY A 95 31.07 -1.19 7.12
C GLY A 95 30.80 -0.03 6.14
N LYS A 96 31.31 -0.10 4.91
CA LYS A 96 31.17 0.96 3.90
C LYS A 96 30.16 0.57 2.82
N LYS A 97 29.31 1.52 2.40
CA LYS A 97 28.43 1.33 1.24
C LYS A 97 29.29 1.17 -0.02
N LYS A 98 29.21 0.01 -0.68
CA LYS A 98 29.91 -0.30 -1.93
C LYS A 98 29.03 -0.17 -3.17
N GLY A 99 27.72 -0.05 -2.99
CA GLY A 99 26.79 0.15 -4.10
C GLY A 99 25.33 0.00 -3.69
N GLU A 100 24.47 -0.04 -4.69
CA GLU A 100 23.06 -0.39 -4.57
C GLU A 100 22.74 -1.55 -5.50
N GLY A 101 21.76 -2.39 -5.14
CA GLY A 101 21.25 -3.42 -6.05
C GLY A 101 20.22 -2.84 -7.02
N ASN A 102 19.73 -3.70 -7.93
CA ASN A 102 18.69 -3.31 -8.87
C ASN A 102 17.40 -2.95 -8.12
N LYS A 103 17.02 -1.67 -8.16
CA LYS A 103 15.79 -1.13 -7.54
C LYS A 103 14.50 -1.69 -8.15
N LYS A 104 14.58 -2.27 -9.34
CA LYS A 104 13.47 -2.94 -10.04
C LYS A 104 13.41 -4.45 -9.75
N ASN A 105 14.27 -5.00 -8.92
CA ASN A 105 14.17 -6.40 -8.52
C ASN A 105 13.10 -6.58 -7.43
N GLY A 106 12.41 -7.72 -7.39
CA GLY A 106 11.26 -8.00 -6.52
C GLY A 106 9.90 -7.82 -7.21
N ASN A 107 8.82 -7.82 -6.45
CA ASN A 107 7.44 -7.82 -6.95
C ASN A 107 6.87 -6.40 -7.05
N LYS A 108 6.51 -5.98 -8.27
CA LYS A 108 5.96 -4.63 -8.53
C LYS A 108 4.54 -4.45 -7.99
N TYR A 109 3.73 -5.51 -7.94
CA TYR A 109 2.35 -5.46 -7.48
C TYR A 109 2.30 -5.34 -5.96
N LEU A 110 3.13 -6.08 -5.23
CA LEU A 110 3.30 -5.89 -3.78
C LEU A 110 3.86 -4.50 -3.46
N ALA A 111 4.80 -4.01 -4.26
CA ALA A 111 5.34 -2.66 -4.08
C ALA A 111 4.26 -1.58 -4.20
N TRP A 112 3.35 -1.72 -5.18
CA TRP A 112 2.19 -0.84 -5.33
C TRP A 112 1.20 -1.03 -4.17
N ALA A 113 0.81 -2.28 -3.87
CA ALA A 113 -0.20 -2.58 -2.86
C ALA A 113 0.15 -2.03 -1.48
N TYR A 114 1.42 -2.16 -1.05
CA TYR A 114 1.85 -1.64 0.25
C TYR A 114 2.01 -0.11 0.28
N VAL A 115 2.28 0.53 -0.86
CA VAL A 115 2.26 2.00 -0.96
C VAL A 115 0.82 2.52 -0.86
N GLU A 116 -0.12 1.84 -1.52
CA GLU A 116 -1.53 2.19 -1.43
C GLU A 116 -2.06 2.00 -0.01
N ALA A 117 -1.75 0.85 0.61
CA ALA A 117 -2.09 0.60 2.01
C ALA A 117 -1.52 1.68 2.94
N ALA A 118 -0.28 2.14 2.70
CA ALA A 118 0.32 3.22 3.48
C ALA A 118 -0.39 4.57 3.28
N ASN A 119 -0.85 4.89 2.06
CA ASN A 119 -1.60 6.11 1.78
C ASN A 119 -2.93 6.12 2.52
N PHE A 120 -3.67 5.00 2.46
CA PHE A 120 -4.92 4.83 3.19
C PHE A 120 -4.68 4.84 4.71
N MET A 121 -3.71 4.09 5.22
CA MET A 121 -3.38 4.06 6.65
C MET A 121 -3.07 5.47 7.18
N ARG A 122 -2.25 6.26 6.46
CA ARG A 122 -1.96 7.65 6.82
C ARG A 122 -3.21 8.54 6.83
N ARG A 123 -4.16 8.28 5.93
CA ARG A 123 -5.41 9.05 5.84
C ARG A 123 -6.36 8.74 6.99
N TYR A 124 -6.47 7.48 7.41
CA TYR A 124 -7.50 7.03 8.34
C TYR A 124 -7.01 6.65 9.74
N SER A 125 -5.69 6.60 9.97
CA SER A 125 -5.10 6.30 11.29
C SER A 125 -4.26 7.48 11.79
N GLU A 126 -4.65 8.06 12.92
CA GLU A 126 -3.93 9.18 13.51
C GLU A 126 -2.49 8.80 13.93
N PRO A 127 -2.22 7.66 14.61
CA PRO A 127 -0.85 7.24 14.91
C PRO A 127 0.05 7.14 13.68
N ALA A 128 -0.49 6.62 12.57
CA ALA A 128 0.23 6.50 11.30
C ALA A 128 0.52 7.87 10.69
N ARG A 129 -0.46 8.79 10.75
CA ARG A 129 -0.34 10.16 10.27
C ARG A 129 0.73 10.92 11.03
N SER A 130 0.71 10.88 12.36
CA SER A 130 1.71 11.57 13.17
C SER A 130 3.11 10.98 12.96
N TRP A 131 3.23 9.65 12.86
CA TRP A 131 4.52 9.00 12.55
C TRP A 131 5.06 9.41 11.18
N TYR A 132 4.19 9.39 10.15
CA TYR A 132 4.54 9.79 8.79
C TYR A 132 5.02 11.24 8.75
N GLN A 133 4.31 12.17 9.38
CA GLN A 133 4.68 13.59 9.41
C GLN A 133 6.08 13.78 10.02
N ARG A 134 6.34 13.19 11.20
CA ARG A 134 7.67 13.24 11.83
C ARG A 134 8.77 12.68 10.91
N LYS A 135 8.49 11.60 10.19
CA LYS A 135 9.45 10.99 9.25
C LYS A 135 9.67 11.86 8.02
N ALA A 136 8.60 12.45 7.47
CA ALA A 136 8.63 13.31 6.30
C ALA A 136 9.45 14.59 6.57
N THR A 137 9.27 15.22 7.74
CA THR A 137 10.06 16.40 8.16
C THR A 137 11.56 16.12 8.22
N LYS A 138 11.97 14.91 8.65
CA LYS A 138 13.39 14.53 8.73
C LYS A 138 13.97 14.03 7.40
N THR A 139 13.13 13.74 6.41
CA THR A 139 13.55 13.14 5.14
C THR A 139 12.83 13.80 3.97
N ASN A 140 11.88 13.11 3.34
CA ASN A 140 10.93 13.65 2.38
C ASN A 140 9.67 12.77 2.35
N GLN A 141 8.62 13.24 1.66
CA GLN A 141 7.32 12.56 1.61
C GLN A 141 7.41 11.15 1.00
N ILE A 142 8.19 10.98 -0.08
CA ILE A 142 8.35 9.71 -0.78
C ILE A 142 9.07 8.67 0.12
N VAL A 143 10.11 9.09 0.83
CA VAL A 143 10.83 8.24 1.77
C VAL A 143 9.96 7.88 2.96
N ALA A 144 9.17 8.83 3.47
CA ALA A 144 8.25 8.60 4.57
C ALA A 144 7.14 7.59 4.21
N ILE A 145 6.52 7.71 3.03
CA ILE A 145 5.48 6.77 2.60
C ILE A 145 6.06 5.37 2.35
N LYS A 146 7.25 5.27 1.74
CA LYS A 146 7.95 3.99 1.56
C LYS A 146 8.33 3.35 2.89
N ALA A 147 8.74 4.14 3.88
CA ALA A 147 9.05 3.64 5.21
C ALA A 147 7.79 3.16 5.96
N LEU A 148 6.65 3.83 5.78
CA LEU A 148 5.36 3.34 6.29
C LEU A 148 4.94 2.05 5.59
N SER A 149 5.09 1.98 4.26
CA SER A 149 4.82 0.77 3.46
C SER A 149 5.63 -0.43 3.98
N ASN A 150 6.91 -0.21 4.33
CA ASN A 150 7.76 -1.22 4.93
C ASN A 150 7.25 -1.67 6.30
N LYS A 151 6.83 -0.74 7.16
CA LYS A 151 6.22 -1.10 8.45
C LYS A 151 5.00 -2.01 8.25
N ILE A 152 4.11 -1.67 7.30
CA ILE A 152 2.92 -2.46 6.97
C ILE A 152 3.32 -3.85 6.42
N ALA A 153 4.24 -3.93 5.46
CA ALA A 153 4.68 -5.20 4.89
C ALA A 153 5.29 -6.14 5.95
N ARG A 154 6.06 -5.58 6.89
CA ARG A 154 6.62 -6.35 8.01
C ARG A 154 5.53 -6.85 8.95
N ALA A 155 4.52 -6.04 9.25
CA ALA A 155 3.38 -6.47 10.07
C ALA A 155 2.59 -7.59 9.38
N CYS A 156 2.31 -7.44 8.08
CA CYS A 156 1.61 -8.46 7.30
C CYS A 156 2.37 -9.79 7.29
N TYR A 157 3.70 -9.78 7.16
CA TYR A 157 4.51 -10.98 7.26
C TYR A 157 4.27 -11.75 8.57
N PHE A 158 4.28 -11.05 9.72
CA PHE A 158 4.07 -11.72 11.01
C PHE A 158 2.63 -12.17 11.21
N ILE A 159 1.64 -11.42 10.73
CA ILE A 159 0.24 -11.85 10.73
C ILE A 159 0.08 -13.15 9.93
N ILE A 160 0.62 -13.21 8.73
CA ILE A 160 0.48 -14.38 7.83
C ILE A 160 1.32 -15.57 8.32
N LYS A 161 2.56 -15.35 8.79
CA LYS A 161 3.48 -16.43 9.14
C LYS A 161 3.26 -16.96 10.55
N ASP A 162 3.15 -16.05 11.51
CA ASP A 162 3.13 -16.39 12.94
C ASP A 162 1.72 -16.30 13.53
N GLN A 163 0.70 -15.99 12.72
CA GLN A 163 -0.70 -15.84 13.15
C GLN A 163 -0.86 -14.84 14.30
N THR A 164 0.03 -13.84 14.36
CA THR A 164 -0.02 -12.83 15.41
C THR A 164 -1.12 -11.81 15.09
N PRO A 165 -2.00 -11.49 16.05
CA PRO A 165 -3.00 -10.45 15.83
C PRO A 165 -2.34 -9.10 15.55
N PHE A 166 -2.96 -8.30 14.70
CA PHE A 166 -2.47 -6.97 14.37
C PHE A 166 -2.48 -6.06 15.61
N ASP A 167 -1.31 -5.52 15.96
CA ASP A 167 -1.15 -4.55 17.05
C ASP A 167 -0.58 -3.23 16.51
N PRO A 168 -1.40 -2.16 16.46
CA PRO A 168 -0.94 -0.84 16.04
C PRO A 168 0.23 -0.28 16.86
N LYS A 169 0.38 -0.65 18.14
CA LYS A 169 1.45 -0.14 19.01
C LYS A 169 2.81 -0.66 18.55
N LYS A 170 2.89 -1.95 18.20
CA LYS A 170 4.11 -2.59 17.65
C LYS A 170 4.53 -1.98 16.31
N LEU A 171 3.60 -1.39 15.56
CA LEU A 171 3.89 -0.78 14.28
C LEU A 171 4.68 0.53 14.41
N PHE A 172 4.46 1.31 15.47
CA PHE A 172 5.00 2.67 15.61
C PHE A 172 5.99 2.88 16.75
N HIS A 173 6.21 1.89 17.62
CA HIS A 173 7.39 1.82 18.49
C HIS A 173 8.67 1.50 17.71
#